data_AF-A0A224XWJ5-F1
#
_entry.id   AF-A0A224XWJ5-F1
#
_cell.length_a   1.000
_cell.length_b   1.000
_cell.length_c   1.000
_cell.angle_alpha   90.00
_cell.angle_beta   90.00
_cell.angle_gamma   90.00
#
_symmetry.space_group_name_H-M   'P 1'
#
loop_
_entity.id
_entity.type
_entity.pdbx_description
1 polymer ?
#
loop_
_entity_poly.entity_id
_entity_poly.type
_entity_poly.pdbx_seq_one_letter_code
_entity_poly.pdbx_strand_id
1 'polypeptide(L)'
;MTKVPWMSILTSPPAWAIGITTFGRIWVHYTFIIPGPLYMKTVLGFSIQKNGVLNGAPFLLSYLSSVVFCYVADLLVTKNILTLTTVRKIFTALSQVVPGLLVLLIGYLGCNITLVLVTWFIAVTLITASYAGAMANIVDIGPNFAGPILAFAQTIHMSASFVSPLVAGALLKDNTTLGQWRKVFGVTSVVAVGTYFVYQALGTSEVQKWNYPENEEPPLMVDQQLSPKTPEKSSKCNGNTPES
;
A
#
# COMPACT_ATOMS: atom_id res chain seq x y z
N MET A 1 -11.25 27.03 -9.97
CA MET A 1 -10.62 25.71 -10.12
C MET A 1 -9.17 25.94 -10.47
N THR A 2 -8.26 25.57 -9.59
CA THR A 2 -6.82 25.57 -9.90
C THR A 2 -6.56 24.54 -11.00
N LYS A 3 -5.73 24.89 -11.99
CA LYS A 3 -5.40 23.99 -13.10
C LYS A 3 -4.56 22.84 -12.55
N VAL A 4 -4.96 21.61 -12.85
CA VAL A 4 -4.21 20.42 -12.41
C VAL A 4 -2.83 20.40 -13.09
N PRO A 5 -1.73 20.31 -12.33
CA PRO A 5 -0.37 20.30 -12.88
C PRO A 5 0.00 18.90 -13.40
N TRP A 6 -0.66 18.45 -14.46
CA TRP A 6 -0.50 17.09 -15.01
C TRP A 6 0.95 16.73 -15.33
N MET A 7 1.70 17.63 -15.96
CA MET A 7 3.11 17.35 -16.30
C MET A 7 3.95 17.11 -15.04
N SER A 8 3.78 17.93 -14.01
CA SER A 8 4.51 17.78 -12.75
C SER A 8 4.19 16.46 -12.05
N ILE A 9 2.91 16.03 -12.06
CA ILE A 9 2.49 14.75 -11.50
C ILE A 9 3.08 13.59 -12.32
N LEU A 10 3.00 13.65 -13.65
CA LEU A 10 3.50 12.60 -14.55
C LEU A 10 5.03 12.49 -14.56
N THR A 11 5.76 13.51 -14.15
CA THR A 11 7.22 13.45 -13.99
C THR A 11 7.67 13.18 -12.55
N SER A 12 6.73 13.10 -11.60
CA SER A 12 7.03 12.99 -10.16
C SER A 12 7.46 11.57 -9.77
N PRO A 13 8.68 11.36 -9.24
CA PRO A 13 9.14 10.02 -8.84
C PRO A 13 8.24 9.33 -7.79
N PRO A 14 7.72 10.02 -6.76
CA PRO A 14 6.80 9.41 -5.80
C PRO A 14 5.47 8.94 -6.41
N ALA A 15 4.96 9.65 -7.43
CA ALA A 15 3.73 9.23 -8.13
C ALA A 15 3.98 7.93 -8.92
N TRP A 16 5.11 7.82 -9.61
CA TRP A 16 5.52 6.59 -10.28
C TRP A 16 5.78 5.45 -9.29
N ALA A 17 6.39 5.75 -8.14
CA ALA A 17 6.61 4.75 -7.09
C ALA A 17 5.30 4.11 -6.65
N ILE A 18 4.25 4.92 -6.42
CA ILE A 18 2.91 4.44 -6.05
C ILE A 18 2.28 3.63 -7.20
N GLY A 19 2.35 4.12 -8.43
CA GLY A 19 1.84 3.39 -9.60
C GLY A 19 2.48 2.01 -9.78
N ILE A 20 3.81 1.95 -9.69
CA ILE A 20 4.58 0.70 -9.86
C ILE A 20 4.31 -0.28 -8.71
N THR A 21 4.25 0.18 -7.46
CA THR A 21 3.96 -0.74 -6.34
C THR A 21 2.53 -1.25 -6.38
N THR A 22 1.56 -0.41 -6.78
CA THR A 22 0.16 -0.84 -6.88
C THR A 22 -0.04 -1.85 -8.02
N PHE A 23 0.75 -1.75 -9.10
CA PHE A 23 0.86 -2.77 -10.15
C PHE A 23 1.31 -4.14 -9.60
N GLY A 24 2.39 -4.19 -8.83
CA GLY A 24 2.87 -5.48 -8.29
C GLY A 24 1.89 -6.09 -7.29
N ARG A 25 1.32 -5.26 -6.42
CA ARG A 25 0.28 -5.70 -5.47
C ARG A 25 -0.93 -6.29 -6.18
N ILE A 26 -1.47 -5.62 -7.20
CA ILE A 26 -2.64 -6.15 -7.91
C ILE A 26 -2.32 -7.41 -8.70
N TRP A 27 -1.11 -7.51 -9.25
CA TRP A 27 -0.65 -8.73 -9.92
C TRP A 27 -0.72 -9.95 -8.98
N VAL A 28 -0.20 -9.80 -7.75
CA VAL A 28 -0.29 -10.86 -6.73
C VAL A 28 -1.74 -11.18 -6.41
N HIS A 29 -2.56 -10.16 -6.17
CA HIS A 29 -3.97 -10.34 -5.84
C HIS A 29 -4.75 -11.06 -6.96
N TYR A 30 -4.52 -10.67 -8.22
CA TYR A 30 -5.17 -11.28 -9.38
C TYR A 30 -4.69 -12.71 -9.61
N THR A 31 -3.44 -13.04 -9.28
CA THR A 31 -2.95 -14.43 -9.30
C THR A 31 -3.79 -15.32 -8.39
N PHE A 32 -4.19 -14.83 -7.22
CA PHE A 32 -5.06 -15.59 -6.31
C PHE A 32 -6.52 -15.65 -6.78
N ILE A 33 -7.04 -14.59 -7.41
CA ILE A 33 -8.46 -14.54 -7.81
C ILE A 33 -8.73 -15.29 -9.11
N ILE A 34 -7.89 -15.10 -10.13
CA ILE A 34 -8.20 -15.51 -11.51
C ILE A 34 -7.68 -16.93 -11.79
N PRO A 35 -6.36 -17.20 -11.82
CA PRO A 35 -5.86 -18.56 -12.00
C PRO A 35 -5.95 -19.39 -10.71
N GLY A 36 -6.20 -18.79 -9.55
CA GLY A 36 -6.22 -19.51 -8.28
C GLY A 36 -7.26 -20.63 -8.14
N PRO A 37 -8.53 -20.43 -8.53
CA PRO A 37 -9.51 -21.51 -8.59
C PRO A 37 -9.09 -22.66 -9.53
N LEU A 38 -8.40 -22.35 -10.63
CA LEU A 38 -7.86 -23.36 -11.54
C LEU A 38 -6.73 -24.17 -10.87
N TYR A 39 -5.85 -23.52 -10.11
CA TYR A 39 -4.82 -24.21 -9.31
C TYR A 39 -5.46 -25.17 -8.30
N MET A 40 -6.44 -24.70 -7.53
CA MET A 40 -7.15 -25.52 -6.54
C MET A 40 -7.86 -26.71 -7.18
N LYS A 41 -8.46 -26.53 -8.36
CA LYS A 41 -9.10 -27.62 -9.10
C LYS A 41 -8.09 -28.62 -9.67
N THR A 42 -7.03 -28.15 -10.31
CA THR A 42 -6.09 -29.00 -11.07
C THR A 42 -5.05 -29.68 -10.20
N VAL A 43 -4.60 -29.03 -9.12
CA VAL A 43 -3.54 -29.54 -8.25
C VAL A 43 -4.10 -30.14 -6.97
N LEU A 44 -5.08 -29.50 -6.34
CA LEU A 44 -5.65 -29.97 -5.06
C LEU A 44 -6.89 -30.84 -5.24
N GLY A 45 -7.46 -30.91 -6.45
CA GLY A 45 -8.67 -31.69 -6.74
C GLY A 45 -9.93 -31.18 -6.03
N PHE A 46 -9.88 -29.98 -5.43
CA PHE A 46 -10.95 -29.46 -4.58
C PHE A 46 -11.80 -28.43 -5.33
N SER A 47 -13.11 -28.64 -5.40
CA SER A 47 -14.07 -27.65 -5.90
C SER A 47 -14.66 -26.86 -4.72
N ILE A 48 -14.34 -25.56 -4.63
CA ILE A 48 -14.76 -24.64 -3.53
C ILE A 48 -16.28 -24.30 -3.59
N GLN A 49 -17.05 -24.94 -4.46
CA GLN A 49 -18.33 -24.42 -4.94
C GLN A 49 -19.59 -24.73 -4.10
N LYS A 50 -19.49 -24.97 -2.79
CA LYS A 50 -20.69 -25.22 -1.97
C LYS A 50 -20.61 -24.67 -0.55
N ASN A 51 -20.64 -23.34 -0.38
CA ASN A 51 -21.27 -22.64 0.76
C ASN A 51 -21.16 -21.10 0.60
N GLY A 52 -22.29 -20.40 0.49
CA GLY A 52 -22.31 -18.93 0.31
C GLY A 52 -21.73 -18.16 1.51
N VAL A 53 -21.98 -18.67 2.73
CA VAL A 53 -21.44 -18.08 3.97
C VAL A 53 -19.91 -18.23 4.02
N LEU A 54 -19.40 -19.39 3.60
CA LEU A 54 -17.96 -19.67 3.56
C LEU A 54 -17.24 -18.86 2.47
N ASN A 55 -17.92 -18.52 1.37
CA ASN A 55 -17.38 -17.68 0.31
C ASN A 55 -17.35 -16.19 0.68
N GLY A 56 -18.28 -15.73 1.54
CA GLY A 56 -18.31 -14.34 2.02
C GLY A 56 -17.30 -14.05 3.14
N ALA A 57 -16.97 -15.06 3.95
CA ALA A 57 -16.07 -14.91 5.10
C ALA A 57 -14.69 -14.32 4.77
N PRO A 58 -13.99 -14.71 3.68
CA PRO A 58 -12.67 -14.17 3.35
C PRO A 58 -12.71 -12.67 3.02
N PHE A 59 -13.77 -12.20 2.35
CA PHE A 59 -13.93 -10.78 2.03
C PHE A 59 -14.19 -9.96 3.29
N LEU A 60 -15.06 -10.45 4.17
CA LEU A 60 -15.34 -9.79 5.45
C LEU A 60 -14.09 -9.74 6.35
N LEU A 61 -13.35 -10.84 6.44
CA LEU A 61 -12.13 -10.92 7.23
C LEU A 61 -11.03 -10.02 6.66
N SER A 62 -10.93 -9.94 5.33
CA SER A 62 -10.03 -9.02 4.63
C SER A 62 -10.37 -7.55 4.92
N TYR A 63 -11.67 -7.21 4.94
CA TYR A 63 -12.14 -5.86 5.32
C TYR A 63 -11.77 -5.53 6.77
N LEU A 64 -12.12 -6.40 7.73
CA LEU A 64 -11.78 -6.19 9.14
C LEU A 64 -10.27 -6.07 9.36
N SER A 65 -9.48 -6.91 8.69
CA SER A 65 -8.01 -6.85 8.75
C SER A 65 -7.48 -5.52 8.21
N SER A 66 -8.08 -5.00 7.13
CA SER A 66 -7.68 -3.69 6.58
C SER A 66 -7.88 -2.56 7.59
N VAL A 67 -9.01 -2.56 8.31
CA VAL A 67 -9.29 -1.58 9.38
C VAL A 67 -8.27 -1.69 10.50
N VAL A 68 -7.94 -2.91 10.93
CA VAL A 68 -6.91 -3.14 11.94
C VAL A 68 -5.55 -2.65 11.47
N PHE A 69 -5.15 -2.90 10.22
CA PHE A 69 -3.88 -2.41 9.69
C PHE A 69 -3.82 -0.88 9.64
N CYS A 70 -4.89 -0.22 9.20
CA CYS A 70 -4.97 1.25 9.23
C CYS A 70 -4.86 1.79 10.67
N TYR A 71 -5.61 1.21 11.61
CA TYR A 71 -5.55 1.60 13.02
C TYR A 71 -4.15 1.43 13.62
N VAL A 72 -3.48 0.31 13.35
CA VAL A 72 -2.11 0.08 13.82
C VAL A 72 -1.13 1.06 13.16
N ALA A 73 -1.27 1.33 11.87
CA ALA A 73 -0.45 2.32 11.17
C ALA A 73 -0.61 3.71 11.79
N ASP A 74 -1.85 4.15 12.04
CA ASP A 74 -2.15 5.44 12.64
C ASP A 74 -1.62 5.53 14.06
N LEU A 75 -1.70 4.46 14.86
CA LEU A 75 -1.08 4.40 16.18
C LEU A 75 0.45 4.55 16.14
N LEU A 76 1.12 3.92 15.17
CA LEU A 76 2.58 4.02 15.02
C LEU A 76 3.01 5.44 14.67
N VAL A 77 2.23 6.14 13.83
CA VAL A 77 2.48 7.54 13.46
C VAL A 77 2.15 8.49 14.62
N THR A 78 0.96 8.39 15.20
CA THR A 78 0.49 9.31 16.26
C THR A 78 1.30 9.22 17.55
N LYS A 79 1.84 8.04 17.88
CA LYS A 79 2.77 7.86 19.00
C LYS A 79 4.21 8.25 18.69
N ASN A 80 4.48 8.79 17.49
CA ASN A 80 5.81 9.15 17.02
C ASN A 80 6.83 7.99 17.13
N ILE A 81 6.38 6.74 16.98
CA ILE A 81 7.26 5.56 17.04
C ILE A 81 8.04 5.45 15.74
N LEU A 82 7.39 5.73 14.60
CA LEU A 82 7.98 5.70 13.26
C LEU A 82 7.52 6.91 12.45
N THR A 83 8.34 7.33 11.49
CA THR A 83 7.96 8.38 10.53
C THR A 83 6.87 7.87 9.58
N LEU A 84 6.04 8.79 9.07
CA LEU A 84 4.95 8.47 8.13
C LEU A 84 5.45 7.65 6.93
N THR A 85 6.55 8.09 6.30
CA THR A 85 7.17 7.40 5.17
C THR A 85 7.58 5.96 5.53
N THR A 86 8.17 5.74 6.70
CA THR A 86 8.58 4.40 7.14
C THR A 86 7.37 3.50 7.39
N VAL A 87 6.32 4.03 8.03
CA VAL A 87 5.06 3.30 8.21
C VAL A 87 4.48 2.90 6.86
N ARG A 88 4.35 3.84 5.91
CA ARG A 88 3.84 3.53 4.57
C ARG A 88 4.68 2.49 3.86
N LYS A 89 6.01 2.52 3.98
CA LYS A 89 6.93 1.52 3.41
C LYS A 89 6.75 0.13 4.03
N ILE A 90 6.63 0.03 5.35
CA ILE A 90 6.45 -1.25 6.06
C ILE A 90 5.12 -1.91 5.67
N PHE A 91 4.01 -1.17 5.73
CA PHE A 91 2.70 -1.72 5.37
C PHE A 91 2.61 -2.07 3.89
N THR A 92 3.30 -1.31 3.02
CA THR A 92 3.43 -1.67 1.60
C THR A 92 4.22 -2.95 1.40
N ALA A 93 5.32 -3.14 2.14
CA ALA A 93 6.11 -4.38 2.13
C ALA A 93 5.25 -5.57 2.56
N LEU A 94 4.56 -5.43 3.69
CA LEU A 94 3.67 -6.43 4.25
C LEU A 94 2.58 -6.84 3.26
N SER A 95 2.09 -5.88 2.46
CA SER A 95 1.01 -6.10 1.51
C SER A 95 1.40 -6.78 0.19
N GLN A 96 2.68 -6.78 -0.19
CA GLN A 96 3.08 -7.34 -1.49
C GLN A 96 4.28 -8.28 -1.40
N VAL A 97 5.29 -7.97 -0.59
CA VAL A 97 6.50 -8.79 -0.46
C VAL A 97 6.15 -10.08 0.26
N VAL A 98 5.47 -9.98 1.40
CA VAL A 98 5.10 -11.17 2.18
C VAL A 98 4.15 -12.06 1.37
N PRO A 99 3.03 -11.58 0.79
CA PRO A 99 2.21 -12.35 -0.14
C PRO A 99 2.97 -12.91 -1.34
N GLY A 100 3.92 -12.16 -1.92
CA GLY A 100 4.77 -12.57 -3.02
C GLY A 100 5.73 -13.72 -2.66
N LEU A 101 6.21 -13.79 -1.43
CA LEU A 101 7.00 -14.92 -0.94
C LEU A 101 6.11 -16.12 -0.56
N LEU A 102 4.94 -15.85 0.04
CA LEU A 102 3.98 -16.90 0.41
C LEU A 102 3.41 -17.60 -0.83
N VAL A 103 3.13 -16.88 -1.92
CA VAL A 103 2.66 -17.50 -3.16
C VAL A 103 3.72 -18.42 -3.78
N LEU A 104 5.00 -18.04 -3.69
CA LEU A 104 6.10 -18.91 -4.11
C LEU A 104 6.14 -20.17 -3.25
N LEU A 105 6.05 -20.02 -1.93
CA LEU A 105 6.01 -21.13 -0.97
C LEU A 105 4.86 -22.10 -1.29
N ILE A 106 3.66 -21.60 -1.63
CA ILE A 106 2.50 -22.42 -2.03
C ILE A 106 2.83 -23.37 -3.19
N GLY A 107 3.67 -22.97 -4.14
CA GLY A 107 4.13 -23.86 -5.23
C GLY A 107 4.98 -25.05 -4.77
N TYR A 108 5.52 -25.03 -3.56
CA TYR A 108 6.38 -26.07 -2.98
C TYR A 108 5.73 -26.86 -1.84
N LEU A 109 4.60 -26.39 -1.31
CA LEU A 109 3.89 -27.05 -0.19
C LEU A 109 3.27 -28.41 -0.53
N GLY A 110 3.24 -28.79 -1.81
CA GLY A 110 2.87 -30.14 -2.25
C GLY A 110 1.40 -30.50 -1.95
N CYS A 111 1.17 -31.70 -1.41
CA CYS A 111 -0.17 -32.27 -1.24
C CYS A 111 -0.88 -31.90 0.09
N ASN A 112 -0.28 -31.08 0.97
CA ASN A 112 -0.95 -30.69 2.21
C ASN A 112 -1.96 -29.56 1.94
N ILE A 113 -3.19 -29.95 1.61
CA ILE A 113 -4.28 -29.05 1.23
C ILE A 113 -4.56 -28.01 2.32
N THR A 114 -4.63 -28.44 3.59
CA THR A 114 -4.91 -27.54 4.72
C THR A 114 -3.87 -26.44 4.84
N LEU A 115 -2.59 -26.80 4.74
CA LEU A 115 -1.49 -25.86 4.84
C LEU A 115 -1.51 -24.88 3.65
N VAL A 116 -1.73 -25.37 2.42
CA VAL A 116 -1.88 -24.52 1.23
C VAL A 116 -3.02 -23.51 1.40
N LEU A 117 -4.19 -23.95 1.87
CA LEU A 117 -5.35 -23.08 2.07
C LEU A 117 -5.09 -22.03 3.16
N VAL A 118 -4.50 -22.42 4.29
CA VAL A 118 -4.18 -21.47 5.37
C VAL A 118 -3.18 -20.43 4.89
N THR A 119 -2.11 -20.83 4.20
CA THR A 119 -1.12 -19.90 3.63
C THR A 119 -1.75 -18.99 2.59
N TRP A 120 -2.66 -19.51 1.77
CA TRP A 120 -3.42 -18.73 0.79
C TRP A 120 -4.27 -17.64 1.45
N PHE A 121 -5.03 -17.99 2.49
CA PHE A 121 -5.86 -17.04 3.22
C PHE A 121 -5.02 -15.97 3.92
N ILE A 122 -3.91 -16.35 4.54
CA ILE A 122 -2.97 -15.39 5.14
C ILE A 122 -2.42 -14.44 4.06
N ALA A 123 -1.97 -14.97 2.92
CA ALA A 123 -1.44 -14.14 1.84
C ALA A 123 -2.48 -13.12 1.35
N VAL A 124 -3.72 -13.56 1.07
CA VAL A 124 -4.81 -12.67 0.63
C VAL A 124 -5.15 -11.61 1.67
N THR A 125 -5.14 -11.98 2.96
CA THR A 125 -5.42 -11.07 4.07
C THR A 125 -4.34 -9.99 4.18
N LEU A 126 -3.06 -10.37 4.09
CA LEU A 126 -1.94 -9.44 4.17
C LEU A 126 -1.94 -8.42 3.03
N ILE A 127 -2.45 -8.75 1.84
CA ILE A 127 -2.59 -7.81 0.72
C ILE A 127 -3.40 -6.56 1.12
N THR A 128 -4.35 -6.67 2.05
CA THR A 128 -5.16 -5.52 2.48
C THR A 128 -4.39 -4.51 3.33
N ALA A 129 -3.20 -4.86 3.85
CA ALA A 129 -2.30 -3.91 4.50
C ALA A 129 -1.89 -2.75 3.57
N SER A 130 -2.05 -2.92 2.25
CA SER A 130 -1.80 -1.86 1.26
C SER A 130 -2.63 -0.60 1.45
N TYR A 131 -3.83 -0.72 2.04
CA TYR A 131 -4.67 0.44 2.37
C TYR A 131 -4.01 1.36 3.39
N ALA A 132 -3.29 0.79 4.36
CA ALA A 132 -2.47 1.53 5.33
C ALA A 132 -1.08 1.94 4.77
N GLY A 133 -0.70 1.41 3.61
CA GLY A 133 0.58 1.65 2.94
C GLY A 133 0.45 2.57 1.73
N ALA A 134 0.78 2.06 0.55
CA ALA A 134 0.86 2.82 -0.69
C ALA A 134 -0.45 3.52 -1.11
N MET A 135 -1.62 3.00 -0.72
CA MET A 135 -2.90 3.64 -1.05
C MET A 135 -3.11 4.91 -0.22
N ALA A 136 -2.81 4.88 1.08
CA ALA A 136 -2.84 6.08 1.91
C ALA A 136 -1.78 7.10 1.46
N ASN A 137 -0.64 6.61 0.95
CA ASN A 137 0.45 7.47 0.46
C ASN A 137 0.03 8.41 -0.69
N ILE A 138 -1.02 8.07 -1.45
CA ILE A 138 -1.56 8.94 -2.52
C ILE A 138 -2.00 10.29 -1.97
N VAL A 139 -2.68 10.26 -0.82
CA VAL A 139 -3.16 11.48 -0.16
C VAL A 139 -2.01 12.19 0.54
N ASP A 140 -1.08 11.43 1.12
CA ASP A 140 0.09 11.98 1.84
C ASP A 140 0.97 12.85 0.90
N ILE A 141 1.19 12.43 -0.35
CA ILE A 141 2.07 13.18 -1.28
C ILE A 141 1.42 14.41 -1.90
N GLY A 142 0.09 14.51 -1.92
CA GLY A 142 -0.60 15.56 -2.66
C GLY A 142 -2.09 15.63 -2.32
N PRO A 143 -2.48 16.09 -1.13
CA PRO A 143 -3.87 16.11 -0.68
C PRO A 143 -4.78 16.94 -1.60
N ASN A 144 -4.29 18.05 -2.17
CA ASN A 144 -5.08 18.91 -3.07
C ASN A 144 -5.31 18.27 -4.45
N PHE A 145 -4.45 17.34 -4.86
CA PHE A 145 -4.50 16.66 -6.15
C PHE A 145 -4.57 15.13 -6.00
N ALA A 146 -5.11 14.63 -4.88
CA ALA A 146 -5.22 13.21 -4.60
C ALA A 146 -5.99 12.45 -5.70
N GLY A 147 -7.05 13.07 -6.24
CA GLY A 147 -7.84 12.51 -7.35
C GLY A 147 -7.01 12.26 -8.62
N PRO A 148 -6.35 13.28 -9.20
CA PRO A 148 -5.43 13.09 -10.33
C PRO A 148 -4.32 12.06 -10.10
N ILE A 149 -3.68 12.06 -8.91
CA ILE A 149 -2.63 11.09 -8.57
C ILE A 149 -3.20 9.68 -8.52
N LEU A 150 -4.36 9.50 -7.88
CA LEU A 150 -5.07 8.22 -7.82
C LEU A 150 -5.41 7.73 -9.22
N ALA A 151 -5.91 8.60 -10.09
CA ALA A 151 -6.26 8.25 -11.47
C ALA A 151 -5.02 7.73 -12.23
N PHE A 152 -3.90 8.46 -12.15
CA PHE A 152 -2.64 8.05 -12.76
C PHE A 152 -2.15 6.69 -12.24
N ALA A 153 -2.08 6.53 -10.91
CA ALA A 153 -1.67 5.27 -10.29
C ALA A 153 -2.61 4.12 -10.67
N GLN A 154 -3.93 4.38 -10.74
CA GLN A 154 -4.90 3.38 -11.12
C GLN A 154 -4.82 2.96 -12.58
N THR A 155 -4.45 3.85 -13.50
CA THR A 155 -4.18 3.46 -14.89
C THR A 155 -3.07 2.41 -14.97
N ILE A 156 -1.98 2.61 -14.22
CA ILE A 156 -0.88 1.64 -14.16
C ILE A 156 -1.36 0.35 -13.50
N HIS A 157 -2.04 0.44 -12.36
CA HIS A 157 -2.61 -0.70 -11.66
C HIS A 157 -3.50 -1.55 -12.57
N MET A 158 -4.47 -0.96 -13.29
CA MET A 158 -5.38 -1.72 -14.15
C MET A 158 -4.68 -2.45 -15.29
N SER A 159 -3.51 -1.98 -15.74
CA SER A 159 -2.74 -2.71 -16.74
C SER A 159 -2.28 -4.10 -16.22
N ALA A 160 -1.88 -4.22 -14.95
CA ALA A 160 -1.51 -5.52 -14.36
C ALA A 160 -2.68 -6.50 -14.31
N SER A 161 -3.92 -6.01 -14.12
CA SER A 161 -5.13 -6.85 -14.08
C SER A 161 -5.35 -7.63 -15.37
N PHE A 162 -4.93 -7.07 -16.52
CA PHE A 162 -4.98 -7.74 -17.82
C PHE A 162 -3.72 -8.58 -18.09
N VAL A 163 -2.54 -8.05 -17.77
CA VAL A 163 -1.27 -8.73 -18.08
C VAL A 163 -1.07 -9.98 -17.22
N SER A 164 -1.44 -9.96 -15.93
CA SER A 164 -1.23 -11.08 -15.01
C SER A 164 -1.93 -12.36 -15.47
N PRO A 165 -3.25 -12.37 -15.78
CA PRO A 165 -3.91 -13.57 -16.31
C PRO A 165 -3.38 -14.02 -17.67
N LEU A 166 -2.98 -13.08 -18.53
CA LEU A 166 -2.43 -13.41 -19.85
C LEU A 166 -1.11 -14.18 -19.72
N VAL A 167 -0.20 -13.71 -18.86
CA VAL A 167 1.06 -14.41 -18.57
C VAL A 167 0.81 -15.77 -17.94
N ALA A 168 -0.10 -15.86 -16.97
CA ALA A 168 -0.47 -17.14 -16.37
C ALA A 168 -1.04 -18.12 -17.41
N GLY A 169 -1.93 -17.66 -18.29
CA GLY A 169 -2.51 -18.46 -19.37
C GLY A 169 -1.45 -18.95 -20.36
N ALA A 170 -0.49 -18.09 -20.73
CA ALA A 170 0.61 -18.48 -21.62
C ALA A 170 1.51 -19.55 -20.99
N LEU A 171 1.81 -19.44 -19.69
CA LEU A 171 2.63 -20.41 -18.96
C LEU A 171 1.94 -21.75 -18.72
N LEU A 172 0.60 -21.77 -18.68
CA LEU A 172 -0.21 -22.96 -18.43
C LEU A 172 -0.75 -23.63 -19.72
N LYS A 173 -0.44 -23.08 -20.90
CA LYS A 173 -1.02 -23.48 -22.19
C LYS A 173 -0.80 -24.96 -22.54
N ASP A 174 0.40 -25.47 -22.27
CA ASP A 174 0.78 -26.81 -22.72
C ASP A 174 0.42 -27.91 -21.71
N ASN A 175 0.39 -27.57 -20.41
CA ASN A 175 0.09 -28.52 -19.33
C ASN A 175 -0.14 -27.79 -17.99
N THR A 176 -1.03 -28.34 -17.16
CA THR A 176 -1.36 -27.82 -15.80
C THR A 176 -0.61 -28.55 -14.69
N THR A 177 0.67 -28.87 -14.92
CA THR A 177 1.50 -29.56 -13.92
C THR A 177 1.98 -28.61 -12.83
N LEU A 178 2.32 -29.16 -11.66
CA LEU A 178 2.87 -28.40 -10.52
C LEU A 178 4.11 -27.57 -10.92
N GLY A 179 4.93 -28.09 -11.84
CA GLY A 179 6.11 -27.39 -12.36
C GLY A 179 5.77 -26.08 -13.09
N GLN A 180 4.68 -26.05 -13.86
CA GLN A 180 4.23 -24.82 -14.54
C GLN A 180 3.64 -23.82 -13.56
N TRP A 181 2.88 -24.29 -12.56
CA TRP A 181 2.38 -23.44 -11.49
C TRP A 181 3.50 -22.78 -10.68
N ARG A 182 4.60 -23.48 -10.42
CA ARG A 182 5.80 -22.89 -9.81
C ARG A 182 6.38 -21.74 -10.64
N LYS A 183 6.33 -21.83 -11.98
CA LYS A 183 6.76 -20.71 -12.84
C LYS A 183 5.82 -19.51 -12.72
N VAL A 184 4.50 -19.74 -12.73
CA VAL A 184 3.50 -18.67 -12.54
C VAL A 184 3.72 -17.97 -11.20
N PHE A 185 3.85 -18.73 -10.11
CA PHE A 185 4.09 -18.16 -8.78
C PHE A 185 5.48 -17.50 -8.66
N GLY A 186 6.50 -18.04 -9.33
CA GLY A 186 7.82 -17.43 -9.44
C GLY A 186 7.78 -16.06 -10.11
N VAL A 187 7.10 -15.93 -11.25
CA VAL A 187 6.92 -14.64 -11.94
C VAL A 187 6.18 -13.66 -11.04
N THR A 188 5.08 -14.09 -10.42
CA THR A 188 4.31 -13.25 -9.48
C THR A 188 5.18 -12.78 -8.32
N SER A 189 6.04 -13.63 -7.76
CA SER A 189 6.97 -13.27 -6.68
C SER A 189 7.99 -12.23 -7.13
N VAL A 190 8.62 -12.43 -8.29
CA VAL A 190 9.61 -11.51 -8.86
C VAL A 190 8.98 -10.15 -9.14
N VAL A 191 7.78 -10.11 -9.72
CA VAL A 191 7.06 -8.86 -9.97
C VAL A 191 6.75 -8.15 -8.65
N ALA A 192 6.17 -8.86 -7.67
CA ALA A 192 5.78 -8.28 -6.39
C ALA A 192 6.96 -7.67 -5.60
N VAL A 193 8.07 -8.40 -5.55
CA VAL A 193 9.28 -7.97 -4.84
C VAL A 193 10.00 -6.88 -5.63
N GLY A 194 10.10 -7.01 -6.95
CA GLY A 194 10.73 -6.03 -7.82
C GLY A 194 10.05 -4.66 -7.77
N THR A 195 8.72 -4.62 -7.85
CA THR A 195 7.96 -3.37 -7.75
C THR A 195 8.06 -2.74 -6.36
N TYR A 196 8.17 -3.55 -5.31
CA TYR A 196 8.41 -3.03 -3.96
C TYR A 196 9.76 -2.33 -3.85
N PHE A 197 10.82 -2.90 -4.43
CA PHE A 197 12.14 -2.26 -4.39
C PHE A 197 12.14 -0.88 -5.04
N VAL A 198 11.38 -0.71 -6.13
CA VAL A 198 11.19 0.62 -6.75
C VAL A 198 10.52 1.59 -5.78
N TYR A 199 9.48 1.14 -5.06
CA TYR A 199 8.83 1.95 -4.03
C TYR A 199 9.71 2.24 -2.83
N GLN A 200 10.56 1.30 -2.44
CA GLN A 200 11.51 1.50 -1.35
C GLN A 200 12.51 2.60 -1.69
N ALA A 201 12.96 2.65 -2.95
CA ALA A 201 13.91 3.65 -3.44
C ALA A 201 13.28 5.03 -3.69
N LEU A 202 12.10 5.08 -4.33
CA LEU A 202 11.49 6.34 -4.82
C LEU A 202 10.30 6.83 -3.99
N GLY A 203 9.74 5.98 -3.12
CA GLY A 203 8.58 6.30 -2.32
C GLY A 203 8.90 7.23 -1.16
N THR A 204 8.12 8.31 -1.05
CA THR A 204 8.08 9.22 0.10
C THR A 204 6.63 9.53 0.46
N SER A 205 6.40 9.94 1.70
CA SER A 205 5.11 10.43 2.21
C SER A 205 5.14 11.92 2.54
N GLU A 206 6.13 12.63 2.01
CA GLU A 206 6.21 14.09 2.10
C GLU A 206 5.38 14.75 0.99
N VAL A 207 4.71 15.84 1.36
CA VAL A 207 3.90 16.65 0.43
C VAL A 207 4.80 17.20 -0.67
N GLN A 208 4.41 16.97 -1.92
CA GLN A 208 5.19 17.37 -3.08
C GLN A 208 5.02 18.86 -3.41
N LYS A 209 6.05 19.47 -4.00
CA LYS A 209 6.06 20.92 -4.32
C LYS A 209 4.89 21.37 -5.19
N TRP A 210 4.45 20.50 -6.11
CA TRP A 210 3.33 20.78 -7.01
C TRP A 210 1.95 20.67 -6.33
N ASN A 211 1.88 20.35 -5.03
CA ASN A 211 0.62 20.31 -4.28
C ASN A 211 0.05 21.71 -3.99
N TYR A 212 0.90 22.73 -3.91
CA TYR A 212 0.47 24.10 -3.69
C TYR A 212 0.23 24.79 -5.05
N PRO A 213 -0.92 25.44 -5.26
CA PRO A 213 -1.13 26.28 -6.43
C PRO A 213 -0.10 27.42 -6.45
N GLU A 214 0.30 27.88 -7.64
CA GLU A 214 1.36 28.90 -7.87
C GLU A 214 1.22 30.23 -7.08
N ASN A 215 0.12 30.44 -6.36
CA ASN A 215 -0.20 31.65 -5.59
C ASN A 215 -0.31 31.44 -4.06
N GLU A 216 -0.06 30.23 -3.55
CA GLU A 216 0.00 29.97 -2.10
C GLU A 216 1.42 29.52 -1.75
N GLU A 217 2.17 30.38 -1.05
CA GLU A 217 3.46 30.00 -0.50
C GLU A 217 3.27 28.78 0.44
N PRO A 218 4.17 27.79 0.42
CA PRO A 218 4.13 26.72 1.40
C PRO A 218 4.17 27.36 2.79
N PRO A 219 3.33 26.92 3.75
CA PRO A 219 3.41 27.44 5.11
C PRO A 219 4.85 27.25 5.60
N LEU A 220 5.52 28.37 5.89
CA LEU A 220 6.86 28.39 6.45
C LEU A 220 6.89 27.40 7.60
N MET A 221 7.80 26.43 7.54
CA MET A 221 8.07 25.57 8.69
C MET A 221 8.55 26.48 9.80
N VAL A 222 7.65 26.80 10.74
CA VAL A 222 8.03 27.45 11.98
C VAL A 222 8.89 26.43 12.70
N ASP A 223 10.21 26.64 12.64
CA ASP A 223 11.13 26.07 13.60
C ASP A 223 10.54 26.33 14.98
N GLN A 224 10.07 25.29 15.66
CA GLN A 224 9.80 25.34 17.08
C GLN A 224 11.16 25.50 17.79
N GLN A 225 11.73 26.70 17.72
CA GLN A 225 12.68 27.14 18.73
C GLN A 225 11.91 27.22 20.04
N LEU A 226 12.20 26.25 20.89
CA LEU A 226 11.87 26.19 22.30
C LEU A 226 12.19 27.55 22.94
N SER A 227 11.20 28.44 23.11
CA SER A 227 11.39 29.62 23.93
C SER A 227 11.40 29.19 25.40
N PRO A 228 12.41 29.57 26.21
CA PRO A 228 12.35 29.33 27.63
C PRO A 228 11.29 30.25 28.23
N LYS A 229 10.26 29.65 28.84
CA LYS A 229 9.30 30.33 29.71
C LYS A 229 10.09 31.16 30.74
N THR A 230 10.04 32.48 30.62
CA THR A 230 10.52 33.38 31.68
C THR A 230 9.40 33.53 32.70
N PRO A 231 9.65 33.33 34.00
CA PRO A 231 8.60 33.38 35.01
C PRO A 231 8.17 34.82 35.27
N GLU A 232 6.86 35.02 35.24
CA GLU A 232 6.16 36.23 35.62
C GLU A 232 6.49 36.60 37.08
N LYS A 233 7.25 37.68 37.29
CA LYS A 233 7.48 38.26 38.62
C LYS A 233 6.47 39.36 38.88
N SER A 234 5.67 39.17 39.93
CA SER A 234 4.87 40.22 40.55
C SER A 234 5.75 41.34 41.11
N SER A 235 5.36 42.60 40.88
CA SER A 235 5.90 43.75 41.61
C SER A 235 5.04 45.00 41.42
N LYS A 236 4.17 45.23 42.41
CA LYS A 236 3.74 46.51 43.01
C LYS A 236 4.02 47.81 42.22
N CYS A 237 2.97 48.55 41.91
CA CYS A 237 3.02 50.01 41.79
C CYS A 237 2.14 50.63 42.89
N ASN A 238 2.77 51.00 44.01
CA ASN A 238 2.24 52.03 44.92
C ASN A 238 2.63 53.41 44.36
N GLY A 239 1.73 54.37 44.50
CA GLY A 239 1.82 55.71 43.93
C GLY A 239 2.94 56.59 44.48
N ASN A 240 3.14 57.71 43.78
CA ASN A 240 3.13 59.06 44.35
C ASN A 240 3.18 60.11 43.22
N THR A 241 2.34 61.13 43.38
CA THR A 241 2.41 62.53 42.87
C THR A 241 3.81 63.15 43.06
N PRO A 242 4.20 64.28 42.41
CA PRO A 242 3.45 65.56 42.47
C PRO A 242 3.65 66.61 41.33
N GLU A 243 2.96 67.75 41.54
CA GLU A 243 3.27 69.14 41.12
C GLU A 243 3.04 69.57 39.66
N SER A 244 1.95 70.32 39.44
CA SER A 244 1.95 71.80 39.46
C SER A 244 0.52 72.34 39.31
#